data_AF-A0A3P9A472-F1
#
_entry.id   AF-A0A3P9A472-F1
#
_cell.length_a   1.000
_cell.length_b   1.000
_cell.length_c   1.000
_cell.angle_alpha   90.00
_cell.angle_beta   90.00
_cell.angle_gamma   90.00
#
_symmetry.space_group_name_H-M   'P 1'
#
loop_
_entity.id
_entity.type
_entity.pdbx_description
1 polymer ?
#
loop_
_entity_poly.entity_id
_entity_poly.type
_entity_poly.pdbx_seq_one_letter_code
_entity_poly.pdbx_strand_id
1 'polypeptide(L)'
;MCHSLLHMEELQEAQYCFQEGNSSCRKDSLPTSIYISLYIFFSLISAITVFLNLLVIICISYFKQLHTPTNLLILSLAVSDLLVGLIVIPSMTVAILESCWVLGDYFCALLLYISFLCSSSSVGNLILISIDRYVAVCDPLMYRLKITTRKIQWFISISWCCCIIYDAVFIKIYVNVQVPSRCFEECFTIEGDFWVGISDFVISMIVPCSIIITLYLKIFVVARSQARKNFLNGSVPVSGINTAQANKSERKAAKTLGIVIFIYLLCWNPFMYLFLNFSKNYVFSFTISFLSLVNSFINPIIYAFFYPWFKEGVSKLFTGLGQNIALVVGLGPKKQSLS
;
A
#
# COMPACT_ATOMS: atom_id res chain seq x y z
N MET A 1 29.44 -41.52 43.30
CA MET A 1 29.49 -41.90 41.87
C MET A 1 28.20 -41.49 41.14
N CYS A 2 27.68 -40.30 41.43
CA CYS A 2 26.41 -39.79 40.87
C CYS A 2 26.57 -38.28 40.61
N HIS A 3 27.63 -37.90 39.90
CA HIS A 3 27.93 -36.50 39.58
C HIS A 3 28.49 -36.31 38.17
N SER A 4 28.22 -37.28 37.28
CA SER A 4 28.72 -37.32 35.90
C SER A 4 27.61 -37.56 34.87
N LEU A 5 26.34 -37.38 35.24
CA LEU A 5 25.16 -37.48 34.34
C LEU A 5 24.40 -36.16 34.16
N LEU A 6 24.93 -35.03 34.63
CA LEU A 6 24.32 -33.70 34.48
C LEU A 6 25.00 -32.82 33.42
N HIS A 7 25.85 -33.39 32.56
CA HIS A 7 26.49 -32.67 31.46
C HIS A 7 25.98 -33.08 30.07
N MET A 8 24.79 -33.70 30.01
CA MET A 8 24.18 -34.23 28.79
C MET A 8 22.81 -33.58 28.46
N GLU A 9 22.49 -32.42 29.05
CA GLU A 9 21.36 -31.60 28.62
C GLU A 9 21.86 -30.25 28.11
N GLU A 10 21.46 -29.93 26.88
CA GLU A 10 21.61 -28.66 26.15
C GLU A 10 23.00 -28.31 25.56
N LEU A 11 23.56 -29.22 24.76
CA LEU A 11 24.26 -28.79 23.54
C LEU A 11 23.30 -28.96 22.36
N GLN A 12 22.36 -28.01 22.22
CA GLN A 12 21.57 -27.89 21.00
C GLN A 12 22.56 -27.49 19.90
N GLU A 13 23.04 -28.46 19.12
CA GLU A 13 23.96 -28.23 17.99
C GLU A 13 23.42 -27.06 17.16
N ALA A 14 24.19 -25.96 17.09
CA ALA A 14 23.80 -24.80 16.31
C ALA A 14 23.70 -25.25 14.84
N GLN A 15 22.46 -25.39 14.35
CA GLN A 15 22.23 -25.79 12.97
C GLN A 15 22.41 -24.56 12.09
N TYR A 16 23.38 -24.64 11.17
CA TYR A 16 23.69 -23.56 10.24
C TYR A 16 22.99 -23.81 8.90
N CYS A 17 22.56 -22.73 8.23
CA CYS A 17 21.88 -22.80 6.92
C CYS A 17 22.67 -23.57 5.84
N PHE A 18 23.99 -23.48 5.85
CA PHE A 18 24.85 -24.17 4.88
C PHE A 18 26.15 -24.62 5.56
N GLN A 19 26.63 -25.84 5.22
CA GLN A 19 27.77 -26.47 5.88
C GLN A 19 29.17 -26.03 5.36
N GLU A 20 29.23 -25.18 4.32
CA GLU A 20 30.50 -24.71 3.75
C GLU A 20 30.85 -23.28 4.19
N GLY A 21 31.91 -23.13 5.00
CA GLY A 21 32.56 -21.85 5.32
C GLY A 21 32.04 -21.14 6.59
N ASN A 22 32.93 -20.44 7.28
CA ASN A 22 32.72 -19.74 8.57
C ASN A 22 31.67 -18.59 8.57
N SER A 23 30.76 -18.53 7.62
CA SER A 23 29.80 -17.42 7.39
C SER A 23 28.41 -17.94 7.00
N SER A 24 27.82 -18.81 7.82
CA SER A 24 26.44 -19.25 7.65
C SER A 24 25.58 -18.76 8.82
N CYS A 25 24.34 -18.38 8.55
CA CYS A 25 23.39 -18.03 9.59
C CYS A 25 23.11 -19.18 10.52
N ARG A 26 22.98 -18.85 11.81
CA ARG A 26 22.35 -19.73 12.79
C ARG A 26 20.87 -19.81 12.46
N LYS A 27 20.34 -21.03 12.43
CA LYS A 27 18.91 -21.25 12.30
C LYS A 27 18.24 -20.90 13.63
N ASP A 28 17.45 -19.83 13.62
CA ASP A 28 16.60 -19.49 14.75
C ASP A 28 15.31 -20.31 14.67
N SER A 29 15.01 -21.05 15.74
CA SER A 29 13.85 -21.92 15.78
C SER A 29 12.71 -21.24 16.54
N LEU A 30 11.81 -20.57 15.81
CA LEU A 30 10.48 -20.27 16.35
C LEU A 30 9.75 -21.60 16.65
N PRO A 31 8.90 -21.66 17.69
CA PRO A 31 8.02 -22.81 17.90
C PRO A 31 7.21 -23.08 16.64
N THR A 32 7.14 -24.35 16.21
CA THR A 32 6.51 -24.75 14.94
C THR A 32 5.08 -24.24 14.80
N SER A 33 4.32 -24.19 15.89
CA SER A 33 2.96 -23.65 15.91
C SER A 33 2.91 -22.16 15.56
N ILE A 34 3.83 -21.35 16.09
CA ILE A 34 3.92 -19.91 15.81
C ILE A 34 4.35 -19.69 14.36
N TYR A 35 5.37 -20.43 13.91
CA TYR A 35 5.86 -20.38 12.54
C TYR A 35 4.75 -20.67 11.51
N ILE A 36 4.01 -21.79 11.69
CA ILE A 36 2.90 -22.15 10.79
C ILE A 36 1.79 -21.09 10.84
N SER A 37 1.46 -20.59 12.04
CA SER A 37 0.40 -19.59 12.19
C SER A 37 0.74 -18.28 11.48
N LEU A 38 2.00 -17.81 11.59
CA LEU A 38 2.47 -16.60 10.90
C LEU A 38 2.46 -16.78 9.38
N TYR A 39 2.95 -17.92 8.87
CA TYR A 39 2.93 -18.21 7.44
C TYR A 39 1.50 -18.19 6.86
N ILE A 40 0.54 -18.82 7.54
CA ILE A 40 -0.87 -18.81 7.13
C ILE A 40 -1.41 -17.37 7.17
N PHE A 41 -1.14 -16.63 8.24
CA PHE A 41 -1.62 -15.26 8.41
C PHE A 41 -1.14 -14.33 7.29
N PHE A 42 0.17 -14.31 7.00
CA PHE A 42 0.72 -13.48 5.94
C PHE A 42 0.28 -13.91 4.54
N SER A 43 0.19 -15.22 4.29
CA SER A 43 -0.31 -15.73 3.02
C SER A 43 -1.76 -15.31 2.77
N LEU A 44 -2.60 -15.33 3.81
CA LEU A 44 -3.97 -14.84 3.73
C LEU A 44 -4.01 -13.33 3.44
N ILE A 45 -3.18 -12.53 4.11
CA ILE A 45 -3.10 -11.08 3.86
C ILE A 45 -2.66 -10.80 2.43
N SER A 46 -1.61 -11.48 1.94
CA SER A 46 -1.17 -11.37 0.55
C SER A 46 -2.30 -11.70 -0.42
N ALA A 47 -2.95 -12.86 -0.25
CA ALA A 47 -4.04 -13.30 -1.12
C ALA A 47 -5.21 -12.30 -1.15
N ILE A 48 -5.63 -11.79 0.02
CA ILE A 48 -6.71 -10.81 0.10
C ILE A 48 -6.28 -9.46 -0.52
N THR A 49 -5.05 -9.01 -0.28
CA THR A 49 -4.51 -7.77 -0.87
C THR A 49 -4.52 -7.84 -2.39
N VAL A 50 -4.05 -8.96 -2.94
CA VAL A 50 -4.07 -9.22 -4.40
C VAL A 50 -5.49 -9.24 -4.91
N PHE A 51 -6.38 -10.01 -4.29
CA PHE A 51 -7.77 -10.14 -4.71
C PHE A 51 -8.51 -8.80 -4.74
N LEU A 52 -8.42 -8.02 -3.65
CA LEU A 52 -9.15 -6.76 -3.53
C LEU A 52 -8.61 -5.68 -4.49
N ASN A 53 -7.29 -5.55 -4.62
CA ASN A 53 -6.71 -4.58 -5.55
C ASN A 53 -6.97 -4.97 -7.02
N LEU A 54 -6.92 -6.26 -7.35
CA LEU A 54 -7.31 -6.75 -8.67
C LEU A 54 -8.78 -6.43 -8.96
N LEU A 55 -9.68 -6.58 -7.98
CA LEU A 55 -11.08 -6.22 -8.13
C LEU A 55 -11.27 -4.72 -8.40
N VAL A 56 -10.50 -3.85 -7.73
CA VAL A 56 -10.48 -2.40 -8.01
C VAL A 56 -10.04 -2.14 -9.45
N ILE A 57 -8.93 -2.76 -9.88
CA ILE A 57 -8.39 -2.62 -11.23
C ILE A 57 -9.41 -3.05 -12.28
N ILE A 58 -10.03 -4.21 -12.11
CA ILE A 58 -11.04 -4.75 -13.02
C ILE A 58 -12.26 -3.83 -13.06
N CYS A 59 -12.79 -3.40 -11.91
CA CYS A 59 -13.94 -2.51 -11.85
C CYS A 59 -13.70 -1.23 -12.66
N ILE A 60 -12.61 -0.52 -12.37
CA ILE A 60 -12.35 0.78 -13.01
C ILE A 60 -12.08 0.60 -14.51
N SER A 61 -11.30 -0.43 -14.89
CA SER A 61 -10.92 -0.67 -16.29
C SER A 61 -12.08 -1.16 -17.16
N TYR A 62 -13.01 -1.93 -16.57
CA TYR A 62 -14.15 -2.50 -17.28
C TYR A 62 -15.27 -1.46 -17.50
N PHE A 63 -15.62 -0.70 -16.47
CA PHE A 63 -16.72 0.24 -16.54
C PHE A 63 -16.24 1.62 -17.04
N LYS A 64 -16.40 1.90 -18.34
CA LYS A 64 -16.01 3.19 -18.96
C LYS A 64 -16.55 4.43 -18.23
N GLN A 65 -17.72 4.34 -17.60
CA GLN A 65 -18.31 5.41 -16.79
C GLN A 65 -17.46 5.80 -15.56
N LEU A 66 -16.57 4.91 -15.12
CA LEU A 66 -15.66 5.12 -14.00
C LEU A 66 -14.34 5.76 -14.42
N HIS A 67 -14.10 6.04 -15.71
CA HIS A 67 -12.86 6.67 -16.19
C HIS A 67 -12.84 8.18 -15.88
N THR A 68 -12.84 8.50 -14.59
CA THR A 68 -12.73 9.87 -14.05
C THR A 68 -11.28 10.13 -13.59
N PRO A 69 -10.85 11.40 -13.51
CA PRO A 69 -9.51 11.76 -13.02
C PRO A 69 -9.13 11.05 -11.70
N THR A 70 -10.00 11.11 -10.69
CA THR A 70 -9.77 10.49 -9.38
C THR A 70 -9.68 8.97 -9.45
N ASN A 71 -10.55 8.32 -10.24
CA ASN A 71 -10.55 6.88 -10.35
C ASN A 71 -9.31 6.36 -11.10
N LEU A 72 -8.75 7.13 -12.05
CA LEU A 72 -7.47 6.79 -12.67
C LEU A 72 -6.30 6.84 -11.68
N LEU A 73 -6.32 7.77 -10.72
CA LEU A 73 -5.35 7.81 -9.63
C LEU A 73 -5.51 6.63 -8.67
N ILE A 74 -6.76 6.28 -8.32
CA ILE A 74 -7.07 5.09 -7.52
C ILE A 74 -6.62 3.81 -8.24
N LEU A 75 -6.81 3.73 -9.56
CA LEU A 75 -6.35 2.62 -10.38
C LEU A 75 -4.82 2.48 -10.32
N SER A 76 -4.08 3.59 -10.47
CA SER A 76 -2.61 3.61 -10.36
C SER A 76 -2.14 3.17 -8.98
N LEU A 77 -2.80 3.63 -7.91
CA LEU A 77 -2.52 3.21 -6.54
C LEU A 77 -2.78 1.70 -6.36
N ALA A 78 -3.89 1.18 -6.88
CA ALA A 78 -4.22 -0.25 -6.83
C ALA A 78 -3.23 -1.13 -7.60
N VAL A 79 -2.61 -0.63 -8.68
CA VAL A 79 -1.52 -1.33 -9.39
C VAL A 79 -0.28 -1.45 -8.49
N SER A 80 0.08 -0.38 -7.78
CA SER A 80 1.18 -0.41 -6.81
C SER A 80 0.90 -1.40 -5.68
N ASP A 81 -0.29 -1.33 -5.09
CA ASP A 81 -0.71 -2.20 -3.98
C ASP A 81 -0.84 -3.68 -4.41
N LEU A 82 -1.20 -3.94 -5.68
CA LEU A 82 -1.19 -5.29 -6.25
C LEU A 82 0.23 -5.88 -6.29
N LEU A 83 1.23 -5.09 -6.69
CA LEU A 83 2.64 -5.52 -6.69
C LEU A 83 3.14 -5.82 -5.27
N VAL A 84 2.72 -5.02 -4.28
CA VAL A 84 3.00 -5.29 -2.86
C VAL A 84 2.42 -6.63 -2.45
N GLY A 85 1.15 -6.89 -2.77
CA GLY A 85 0.49 -8.16 -2.46
C GLY A 85 1.12 -9.37 -3.15
N LEU A 86 1.54 -9.25 -4.41
CA LEU A 86 2.08 -10.35 -5.22
C LEU A 86 3.54 -10.67 -4.91
N ILE A 87 4.37 -9.66 -4.68
CA ILE A 87 5.84 -9.81 -4.63
C ILE A 87 6.35 -9.49 -3.23
N VAL A 88 6.01 -8.31 -2.70
CA VAL A 88 6.63 -7.80 -1.47
C VAL A 88 6.19 -8.61 -0.26
N ILE A 89 4.89 -8.81 -0.04
CA ILE A 89 4.39 -9.53 1.15
C ILE A 89 4.92 -10.98 1.19
N PRO A 90 4.80 -11.81 0.13
CA PRO A 90 5.31 -13.18 0.17
C PRO A 90 6.83 -13.24 0.37
N SER A 91 7.58 -12.40 -0.34
CA SER A 91 9.05 -12.42 -0.26
C SER A 91 9.55 -11.93 1.08
N MET A 92 8.93 -10.89 1.66
CA MET A 92 9.25 -10.41 3.01
C MET A 92 8.82 -11.42 4.09
N THR A 93 7.75 -12.18 3.86
CA THR A 93 7.35 -13.27 4.76
C THR A 93 8.44 -14.34 4.83
N VAL A 94 8.95 -14.77 3.67
CA VAL A 94 10.09 -15.71 3.59
C VAL A 94 11.33 -15.10 4.22
N ALA A 95 11.66 -13.85 3.90
CA ALA A 95 12.81 -13.14 4.44
C ALA A 95 12.86 -13.06 5.98
N ILE A 96 11.68 -12.93 6.59
CA ILE A 96 11.54 -12.76 8.04
C ILE A 96 11.43 -14.11 8.76
N LEU A 97 10.72 -15.08 8.17
CA LEU A 97 10.43 -16.35 8.84
C LEU A 97 11.49 -17.42 8.55
N GLU A 98 12.19 -17.34 7.43
CA GLU A 98 13.32 -18.20 7.14
C GLU A 98 14.62 -17.58 7.61
N SER A 99 15.37 -18.29 8.43
CA SER A 99 16.74 -17.87 8.80
C SER A 99 17.72 -17.97 7.62
N CYS A 100 17.33 -18.65 6.53
CA CYS A 100 18.19 -18.94 5.38
C CYS A 100 17.61 -18.28 4.12
N TRP A 101 18.40 -17.44 3.46
CA TRP A 101 17.98 -16.83 2.20
C TRP A 101 18.23 -17.78 1.02
N VAL A 102 17.15 -18.33 0.47
CA VAL A 102 17.22 -19.35 -0.61
C VAL A 102 16.85 -18.82 -1.99
N LEU A 103 16.39 -17.57 -2.09
CA LEU A 103 15.92 -16.97 -3.35
C LEU A 103 17.06 -16.40 -4.22
N GLY A 104 18.29 -16.43 -3.72
CA GLY A 104 19.49 -15.99 -4.42
C GLY A 104 19.79 -14.50 -4.27
N ASP A 105 21.03 -14.13 -4.57
CA ASP A 105 21.60 -12.82 -4.23
C ASP A 105 20.91 -11.67 -4.98
N TYR A 106 20.65 -11.85 -6.28
CA TYR A 106 19.99 -10.83 -7.09
C TYR A 106 18.52 -10.59 -6.71
N PHE A 107 17.84 -11.62 -6.18
CA PHE A 107 16.43 -11.50 -5.85
C PHE A 107 16.20 -10.59 -4.64
N CYS A 108 17.17 -10.54 -3.72
CA CYS A 108 17.11 -9.67 -2.56
C CYS A 108 17.24 -8.18 -2.92
N ALA A 109 18.22 -7.82 -3.77
CA ALA A 109 18.33 -6.46 -4.29
C ALA A 109 17.08 -6.05 -5.08
N LEU A 110 16.55 -6.98 -5.89
CA LEU A 110 15.30 -6.78 -6.62
C LEU A 110 14.11 -6.58 -5.67
N LEU A 111 14.01 -7.35 -4.59
CA LEU A 111 12.96 -7.22 -3.59
C LEU A 111 12.99 -5.85 -2.90
N LEU A 112 14.17 -5.38 -2.51
CA LEU A 112 14.34 -4.04 -1.91
C LEU A 112 13.92 -2.95 -2.90
N TYR A 113 14.39 -3.03 -4.15
CA TYR A 113 14.03 -2.09 -5.20
C TYR A 113 12.52 -2.06 -5.45
N ILE A 114 11.87 -3.21 -5.59
CA ILE A 114 10.41 -3.30 -5.79
C ILE A 114 9.67 -2.74 -4.58
N SER A 115 10.15 -3.00 -3.36
CA SER A 115 9.54 -2.49 -2.12
C SER A 115 9.59 -0.96 -2.07
N PHE A 116 10.74 -0.35 -2.36
CA PHE A 116 10.86 1.12 -2.44
C PHE A 116 10.02 1.70 -3.57
N LEU A 117 10.05 1.09 -4.76
CA LEU A 117 9.25 1.54 -5.90
C LEU A 117 7.75 1.55 -5.60
N CYS A 118 7.22 0.49 -5.00
CA CYS A 118 5.80 0.42 -4.65
C CYS A 118 5.44 1.48 -3.59
N SER A 119 6.35 1.73 -2.65
CA SER A 119 6.18 2.72 -1.60
C SER A 119 6.17 4.13 -2.17
N SER A 120 7.23 4.53 -2.88
CA SER A 120 7.39 5.81 -3.58
C SER A 120 6.23 6.09 -4.53
N SER A 121 5.82 5.08 -5.32
CA SER A 121 4.66 5.19 -6.21
C SER A 121 3.36 5.40 -5.45
N SER A 122 3.11 4.66 -4.36
CA SER A 122 1.94 4.84 -3.50
C SER A 122 1.88 6.28 -2.95
N VAL A 123 2.99 6.80 -2.44
CA VAL A 123 3.10 8.17 -1.93
C VAL A 123 2.78 9.20 -3.03
N GLY A 124 3.40 9.04 -4.20
CA GLY A 124 3.18 9.92 -5.35
C GLY A 124 1.70 9.95 -5.76
N ASN A 125 1.06 8.80 -5.82
CA ASN A 125 -0.37 8.69 -6.09
C ASN A 125 -1.21 9.40 -5.01
N LEU A 126 -0.89 9.26 -3.72
CA LEU A 126 -1.59 9.96 -2.64
C LEU A 126 -1.44 11.49 -2.71
N ILE A 127 -0.27 12.00 -3.10
CA ILE A 127 -0.08 13.44 -3.36
C ILE A 127 -0.97 13.89 -4.52
N LEU A 128 -0.97 13.17 -5.64
CA LEU A 128 -1.79 13.50 -6.80
C LEU A 128 -3.29 13.46 -6.46
N ILE A 129 -3.74 12.47 -5.68
CA ILE A 129 -5.11 12.38 -5.16
C ILE A 129 -5.42 13.60 -4.28
N SER A 130 -4.48 14.00 -3.42
CA SER A 130 -4.63 15.17 -2.55
C SER A 130 -4.79 16.46 -3.36
N ILE A 131 -4.00 16.62 -4.43
CA ILE A 131 -4.10 17.77 -5.35
C ILE A 131 -5.43 17.76 -6.09
N ASP A 132 -5.83 16.62 -6.67
CA ASP A 132 -7.12 16.47 -7.36
C ASP A 132 -8.29 16.86 -6.44
N ARG A 133 -8.30 16.37 -5.20
CA ARG A 133 -9.32 16.74 -4.20
C ARG A 133 -9.25 18.20 -3.78
N TYR A 134 -8.06 18.74 -3.62
CA TYR A 134 -7.87 20.16 -3.30
C TYR A 134 -8.49 21.04 -4.39
N VAL A 135 -8.18 20.79 -5.67
CA VAL A 135 -8.73 21.60 -6.77
C VAL A 135 -10.25 21.41 -6.87
N ALA A 136 -10.77 20.18 -6.68
CA ALA A 136 -12.20 19.91 -6.73
C ALA A 136 -13.00 20.67 -5.65
N VAL A 137 -12.47 20.78 -4.43
CA VAL A 137 -13.16 21.41 -3.29
C VAL A 137 -12.92 22.92 -3.23
N CYS A 138 -11.68 23.37 -3.49
CA CYS A 138 -11.30 24.77 -3.37
C CYS A 138 -11.63 25.59 -4.61
N ASP A 139 -11.51 25.01 -5.82
CA ASP A 139 -11.73 25.67 -7.11
C ASP A 139 -12.78 24.94 -7.98
N PRO A 140 -14.01 24.67 -7.50
CA PRO A 140 -14.97 23.78 -8.17
C PRO A 140 -15.35 24.22 -9.59
N LEU A 141 -15.40 25.53 -9.87
CA LEU A 141 -15.73 26.06 -11.20
C LEU A 141 -14.61 25.82 -12.21
N MET A 142 -13.36 25.86 -11.76
CA MET A 142 -12.19 25.69 -12.62
C MET A 142 -11.72 24.24 -12.67
N TYR A 143 -12.23 23.35 -11.81
CA TYR A 143 -11.85 21.93 -11.77
C TYR A 143 -11.95 21.27 -13.14
N ARG A 144 -13.08 21.41 -13.84
CA ARG A 144 -13.31 20.82 -15.17
C ARG A 144 -12.33 21.31 -16.24
N LEU A 145 -11.77 22.50 -16.10
CA LEU A 145 -10.80 23.08 -17.03
C LEU A 145 -9.35 22.68 -16.67
N LYS A 146 -9.05 22.61 -15.38
CA LYS A 146 -7.71 22.30 -14.87
C LYS A 146 -7.41 20.81 -14.90
N ILE A 147 -8.35 19.97 -14.47
CA ILE A 147 -8.18 18.54 -14.25
C ILE A 147 -8.91 17.75 -15.34
N THR A 148 -8.14 17.07 -16.19
CA THR A 148 -8.66 16.18 -17.24
C THR A 148 -8.01 14.81 -17.14
N THR A 149 -8.67 13.77 -17.64
CA THR A 149 -8.16 12.39 -17.61
C THR A 149 -6.82 12.26 -18.32
N ARG A 150 -6.65 12.90 -19.48
CA ARG A 150 -5.38 12.92 -20.22
C ARG A 150 -4.25 13.56 -19.41
N LYS A 151 -4.50 14.67 -18.73
CA LYS A 151 -3.49 15.32 -17.87
C LYS A 151 -3.12 14.43 -16.68
N ILE A 152 -4.11 13.79 -16.05
CA ILE A 152 -3.86 12.85 -14.95
C ILE A 152 -3.02 11.65 -15.40
N GLN A 153 -3.31 11.06 -16.56
CA GLN A 153 -2.50 9.98 -17.13
C GLN A 153 -1.04 10.41 -17.32
N TRP A 154 -0.82 11.62 -17.87
CA TRP A 154 0.52 12.19 -17.98
C TRP A 154 1.20 12.36 -16.61
N PHE A 155 0.50 12.89 -15.60
CA PHE A 155 1.07 13.04 -14.25
C PHE A 155 1.38 11.71 -13.58
N ILE A 156 0.53 10.69 -13.76
CA ILE A 156 0.78 9.33 -13.28
C ILE A 156 2.07 8.80 -13.93
N SER A 157 2.18 8.85 -15.26
CA SER A 157 3.36 8.35 -15.97
C SER A 157 4.65 9.06 -15.53
N ILE A 158 4.62 10.38 -15.38
CA ILE A 158 5.77 11.15 -14.87
C ILE A 158 6.12 10.70 -13.46
N SER A 159 5.12 10.55 -12.58
CA SER A 159 5.34 10.10 -11.20
C SER A 159 6.03 8.73 -11.16
N TRP A 160 5.54 7.76 -11.92
CA TRP A 160 6.14 6.43 -12.00
C TRP A 160 7.58 6.48 -12.51
N CYS A 161 7.83 7.24 -13.58
CA CYS A 161 9.19 7.42 -14.10
C CYS A 161 10.12 8.05 -13.06
N CYS A 162 9.65 9.06 -12.32
CA CYS A 162 10.43 9.68 -11.26
C CYS A 162 10.75 8.70 -10.13
N CYS A 163 9.78 7.89 -9.68
CA CYS A 163 10.01 6.85 -8.67
C CYS A 163 11.04 5.81 -9.16
N ILE A 164 10.86 5.27 -10.36
CA ILE A 164 11.79 4.29 -10.97
C ILE A 164 13.22 4.82 -10.98
N ILE A 165 13.42 6.05 -11.44
CA ILE A 165 14.76 6.65 -11.52
C ILE A 165 15.32 6.92 -10.12
N TYR A 166 14.52 7.52 -9.24
CA TYR A 166 14.93 7.84 -7.87
C TYR A 166 15.35 6.59 -7.09
N ASP A 167 14.49 5.57 -7.06
CA ASP A 167 14.73 4.35 -6.30
C ASP A 167 15.90 3.54 -6.88
N ALA A 168 16.10 3.55 -8.21
CA ALA A 168 17.25 2.91 -8.83
C ALA A 168 18.58 3.59 -8.46
N VAL A 169 18.59 4.93 -8.42
CA VAL A 169 19.75 5.71 -7.98
C VAL A 169 20.01 5.49 -6.50
N PHE A 170 18.95 5.48 -5.68
CA PHE A 170 19.04 5.26 -4.23
C PHE A 170 19.63 3.89 -3.91
N ILE A 171 19.08 2.81 -4.49
CA ILE A 171 19.61 1.45 -4.32
C ILE A 171 21.08 1.39 -4.73
N LYS A 172 21.44 1.95 -5.89
CA LYS A 172 22.83 1.91 -6.37
C LYS A 172 23.82 2.63 -5.43
N ILE A 173 23.40 3.70 -4.77
CA ILE A 173 24.27 4.51 -3.89
C ILE A 173 24.32 3.93 -2.48
N TYR A 174 23.19 3.42 -1.97
CA TYR A 174 22.98 3.16 -0.55
C TYR A 174 22.99 1.67 -0.18
N VAL A 175 22.74 0.80 -1.17
CA VAL A 175 22.62 -0.65 -0.97
C VAL A 175 23.78 -1.33 -1.68
N ASN A 176 24.72 -1.85 -0.90
CA ASN A 176 25.75 -2.73 -1.42
C ASN A 176 25.30 -4.19 -1.21
N VAL A 177 25.16 -4.92 -2.31
CA VAL A 177 24.71 -6.32 -2.27
C VAL A 177 25.90 -7.19 -1.89
N GLN A 178 25.83 -7.84 -0.73
CA GLN A 178 26.90 -8.72 -0.28
C GLN A 178 26.69 -10.11 -0.86
N VAL A 179 27.67 -10.60 -1.63
CA VAL A 179 27.65 -11.94 -2.23
C VAL A 179 28.77 -12.79 -1.63
N PRO A 180 28.52 -14.02 -1.16
CA PRO A 180 27.25 -14.74 -1.07
C PRO A 180 26.74 -14.71 0.38
N SER A 181 25.90 -13.75 0.70
CA SER A 181 25.22 -13.73 2.00
C SER A 181 24.09 -14.76 1.99
N ARG A 182 24.27 -15.83 2.77
CA ARG A 182 23.32 -16.94 2.89
C ARG A 182 22.13 -16.62 3.82
N CYS A 183 22.04 -15.35 4.22
CA CYS A 183 21.24 -14.79 5.29
C CYS A 183 20.51 -13.55 4.79
N PHE A 184 19.22 -13.39 5.11
CA PHE A 184 18.50 -12.20 4.68
C PHE A 184 19.04 -10.92 5.34
N GLU A 185 19.42 -10.99 6.63
CA GLU A 185 19.98 -9.84 7.38
C GLU A 185 21.36 -9.39 6.88
N GLU A 186 22.09 -10.28 6.21
CA GLU A 186 23.41 -9.98 5.62
C GLU A 186 23.31 -9.73 4.11
N CYS A 187 22.09 -9.77 3.56
CA CYS A 187 21.86 -9.71 2.13
C CYS A 187 22.33 -8.40 1.49
N PHE A 188 22.25 -7.33 2.27
CA PHE A 188 22.68 -6.02 1.89
C PHE A 188 23.39 -5.36 3.06
N THR A 189 24.43 -4.60 2.77
CA THR A 189 24.90 -3.57 3.69
C THR A 189 24.35 -2.23 3.25
N ILE A 190 23.89 -1.50 4.25
CA ILE A 190 23.62 -0.08 4.10
C ILE A 190 24.98 0.62 4.12
N GLU A 191 25.56 0.76 2.94
CA GLU A 191 26.79 1.52 2.73
C GLU A 191 26.39 2.88 2.18
N GLY A 192 26.32 3.86 3.07
CA GLY A 192 25.92 5.18 2.69
C GLY A 192 26.28 6.18 3.77
N ASP A 193 26.66 7.37 3.32
CA ASP A 193 26.81 8.51 4.19
C ASP A 193 25.52 8.70 5.01
N PHE A 194 25.64 8.94 6.31
CA PHE A 194 24.51 9.26 7.20
C PHE A 194 23.60 10.34 6.58
N TRP A 195 24.16 11.27 5.82
CA TRP A 195 23.44 12.30 5.08
C TRP A 195 22.53 11.77 3.96
N VAL A 196 22.85 10.64 3.32
CA VAL A 196 22.00 10.00 2.30
C VAL A 196 20.74 9.42 2.94
N GLY A 197 20.87 8.74 4.08
CA GLY A 197 19.73 8.21 4.82
C GLY A 197 18.80 9.30 5.35
N ILE A 198 19.37 10.41 5.87
CA ILE A 198 18.58 11.59 6.24
C ILE A 198 17.87 12.19 5.03
N SER A 199 18.58 12.31 3.91
CA SER A 199 18.03 12.89 2.68
C SER A 199 16.86 12.07 2.15
N ASP A 200 17.01 10.73 2.09
CA ASP A 200 15.90 9.86 1.71
C ASP A 200 14.72 10.01 2.68
N PHE A 201 14.95 9.93 3.99
CA PHE A 201 13.88 10.13 4.97
C PHE A 201 13.16 11.48 4.83
N VAL A 202 13.87 12.55 4.49
CA VAL A 202 13.23 13.86 4.24
C VAL A 202 12.41 13.83 2.95
N ILE A 203 12.95 13.24 1.87
CA ILE A 203 12.35 13.25 0.53
C ILE A 203 11.19 12.25 0.41
N SER A 204 11.34 11.04 0.92
CA SER A 204 10.37 9.93 0.83
C SER A 204 9.26 10.03 1.88
N MET A 205 9.53 10.71 3.00
CA MET A 205 8.66 10.75 4.17
C MET A 205 8.18 12.16 4.50
N ILE A 206 9.07 13.05 4.94
CA ILE A 206 8.69 14.35 5.53
C ILE A 206 8.04 15.28 4.51
N VAL A 207 8.65 15.44 3.33
CA VAL A 207 8.14 16.34 2.28
C VAL A 207 6.76 15.89 1.80
N PRO A 208 6.55 14.63 1.39
CA PRO A 208 5.22 14.12 1.02
C PRO A 208 4.17 14.30 2.11
N CYS A 209 4.48 13.93 3.35
CA CYS A 209 3.54 14.05 4.46
C CYS A 209 3.14 15.51 4.70
N SER A 210 4.11 16.44 4.64
CA SER A 210 3.87 17.88 4.80
C SER A 210 2.97 18.44 3.71
N ILE A 211 3.19 18.03 2.45
CA ILE A 211 2.35 18.43 1.32
C ILE A 211 0.92 17.92 1.53
N ILE A 212 0.76 16.63 1.81
CA ILE A 212 -0.54 15.99 1.99
C ILE A 212 -1.31 16.65 3.15
N ILE A 213 -0.68 16.80 4.32
CA ILE A 213 -1.29 17.44 5.50
C ILE A 213 -1.73 18.86 5.16
N THR A 214 -0.86 19.66 4.52
CA THR A 214 -1.17 21.05 4.17
C THR A 214 -2.37 21.13 3.22
N LEU A 215 -2.43 20.28 2.19
CA LEU A 215 -3.55 20.24 1.25
C LEU A 215 -4.86 19.88 1.97
N TYR A 216 -4.84 18.88 2.86
CA TYR A 216 -6.03 18.44 3.59
C TYR A 216 -6.49 19.45 4.64
N LEU A 217 -5.59 20.16 5.31
CA LEU A 217 -5.94 21.27 6.18
C LEU A 217 -6.65 22.37 5.39
N LYS A 218 -6.15 22.74 4.20
CA LYS A 218 -6.83 23.71 3.32
C LYS A 218 -8.21 23.22 2.89
N ILE A 219 -8.34 21.96 2.47
CA ILE A 219 -9.63 21.35 2.12
C ILE A 219 -10.60 21.44 3.30
N PHE A 220 -10.15 21.09 4.51
CA PHE A 220 -10.96 21.13 5.71
C PHE A 220 -11.46 22.54 6.03
N VAL A 221 -10.56 23.53 5.98
CA VAL A 221 -10.89 24.95 6.22
C VAL A 221 -11.95 25.43 5.22
N VAL A 222 -11.75 25.16 3.92
CA VAL A 222 -12.71 25.56 2.88
C VAL A 222 -14.06 24.85 3.06
N ALA A 223 -14.03 23.54 3.31
CA ALA A 223 -15.25 22.75 3.52
C ALA A 223 -16.04 23.21 4.76
N ARG A 224 -15.36 23.62 5.83
CA ARG A 224 -15.98 24.19 7.04
C ARG A 224 -16.56 25.58 6.76
N SER A 225 -15.84 26.42 6.03
CA SER A 225 -16.30 27.74 5.61
C SER A 225 -17.58 27.66 4.78
N GLN A 226 -17.62 26.76 3.78
CA GLN A 226 -18.80 26.49 2.96
C GLN A 226 -19.98 25.99 3.80
N ALA A 227 -19.74 25.06 4.74
CA ALA A 227 -20.80 24.56 5.63
C ALA A 227 -21.40 25.67 6.50
N ARG A 228 -20.56 26.57 7.02
CA ARG A 228 -21.01 27.70 7.84
C ARG A 228 -21.84 28.70 7.03
N LYS A 229 -21.43 29.02 5.80
CA LYS A 229 -22.20 29.89 4.89
C LYS A 229 -23.58 29.30 4.57
N ASN A 230 -23.65 27.99 4.32
CA ASN A 230 -24.93 27.30 4.06
C ASN A 230 -25.86 27.30 5.28
N PHE A 231 -25.32 27.19 6.49
CA PHE A 231 -26.10 27.26 7.74
C PHE A 231 -26.61 28.68 8.02
N LEU A 232 -25.76 29.69 7.82
CA LEU A 232 -26.10 31.10 8.06
C LEU A 232 -27.13 31.65 7.06
N ASN A 233 -27.06 31.22 5.79
CA ASN A 233 -27.88 31.82 4.73
C ASN A 233 -29.28 31.20 4.59
N GLY A 234 -29.59 30.09 5.26
CA GLY A 234 -30.94 29.47 5.27
C GLY A 234 -31.59 29.25 3.89
N SER A 235 -30.84 29.34 2.79
CA SER A 235 -31.43 29.66 1.49
C SER A 235 -31.70 28.40 0.67
N VAL A 236 -32.98 28.24 0.34
CA VAL A 236 -33.47 27.36 -0.73
C VAL A 236 -32.70 27.70 -2.02
N PRO A 237 -31.98 26.76 -2.63
CA PRO A 237 -31.20 27.05 -3.83
C PRO A 237 -32.12 27.11 -5.05
N VAL A 238 -32.62 28.30 -5.39
CA VAL A 238 -33.52 28.53 -6.54
C VAL A 238 -32.80 28.32 -7.91
N SER A 239 -31.47 28.22 -7.93
CA SER A 239 -30.68 27.95 -9.15
C SER A 239 -29.45 27.04 -8.94
N GLY A 240 -29.30 26.45 -7.76
CA GLY A 240 -28.03 25.85 -7.29
C GLY A 240 -28.10 24.42 -6.76
N ILE A 241 -29.20 23.68 -6.97
CA ILE A 241 -29.39 22.32 -6.44
C ILE A 241 -28.26 21.37 -6.93
N ASN A 242 -27.93 21.43 -8.22
CA ASN A 242 -26.89 20.58 -8.82
C ASN A 242 -25.48 20.90 -8.28
N THR A 243 -25.16 22.18 -8.06
CA THR A 243 -23.87 22.62 -7.49
C THR A 243 -23.79 22.35 -5.99
N ALA A 244 -24.87 22.53 -5.24
CA ALA A 244 -24.93 22.21 -3.82
C ALA A 244 -24.82 20.69 -3.57
N GLN A 245 -25.46 19.87 -4.41
CA GLN A 245 -25.38 18.41 -4.34
C GLN A 245 -24.00 17.90 -4.76
N ALA A 246 -23.39 18.47 -5.81
CA ALA A 246 -22.01 18.19 -6.21
C ALA A 246 -21.02 18.54 -5.09
N ASN A 247 -21.14 19.72 -4.46
CA ASN A 247 -20.26 20.10 -3.35
C ASN A 247 -20.38 19.15 -2.14
N LYS A 248 -21.59 18.63 -1.88
CA LYS A 248 -21.83 17.63 -0.81
C LYS A 248 -21.19 16.28 -1.14
N SER A 249 -21.28 15.80 -2.39
CA SER A 249 -20.63 14.56 -2.81
C SER A 249 -19.11 14.68 -2.80
N GLU A 250 -18.56 15.81 -3.26
CA GLU A 250 -17.12 16.08 -3.22
C GLU A 250 -16.59 16.10 -1.78
N ARG A 251 -17.33 16.69 -0.83
CA ARG A 251 -16.94 16.69 0.59
C ARG A 251 -16.94 15.28 1.21
N LYS A 252 -17.88 14.41 0.81
CA LYS A 252 -17.92 13.00 1.25
C LYS A 252 -16.73 12.22 0.67
N ALA A 253 -16.38 12.46 -0.59
CA ALA A 253 -15.21 11.87 -1.23
C ALA A 253 -13.91 12.34 -0.57
N ALA A 254 -13.76 13.65 -0.30
CA ALA A 254 -12.61 14.21 0.40
C ALA A 254 -12.45 13.63 1.83
N LYS A 255 -13.56 13.43 2.57
CA LYS A 255 -13.51 12.75 3.87
C LYS A 255 -12.95 11.34 3.77
N THR A 256 -13.40 10.59 2.76
CA THR A 256 -12.98 9.21 2.52
C THR A 256 -11.48 9.13 2.23
N LEU A 257 -10.99 9.98 1.33
CA LEU A 257 -9.57 10.03 0.98
C LEU A 257 -8.70 10.57 2.13
N GLY A 258 -9.26 11.43 2.99
CA GLY A 258 -8.62 11.84 4.24
C GLY A 258 -8.40 10.67 5.20
N ILE A 259 -9.29 9.67 5.21
CA ILE A 259 -9.08 8.42 5.99
C ILE A 259 -7.94 7.60 5.39
N VAL A 260 -7.92 7.41 4.05
CA VAL A 260 -6.82 6.71 3.35
C VAL A 260 -5.47 7.31 3.73
N ILE A 261 -5.40 8.64 3.70
CA ILE A 261 -4.18 9.38 4.01
C ILE A 261 -3.81 9.30 5.49
N PHE A 262 -4.78 9.38 6.39
CA PHE A 262 -4.51 9.22 7.82
C PHE A 262 -3.93 7.84 8.13
N ILE A 263 -4.48 6.80 7.49
CA ILE A 263 -3.97 5.43 7.64
C ILE A 263 -2.57 5.32 7.05
N TYR A 264 -2.31 5.91 5.88
CA TYR A 264 -0.97 5.97 5.32
C TYR A 264 0.03 6.61 6.30
N LEU A 265 -0.30 7.75 6.90
CA LEU A 265 0.55 8.44 7.87
C LEU A 265 0.80 7.63 9.15
N LEU A 266 -0.20 6.84 9.59
CA LEU A 266 -0.03 5.92 10.71
C LEU A 266 0.86 4.73 10.35
N CYS A 267 0.61 4.13 9.17
CA CYS A 267 1.32 2.95 8.70
C CYS A 267 2.79 3.22 8.41
N TRP A 268 3.10 4.45 8.02
CA TRP A 268 4.42 4.90 7.65
C TRP A 268 5.00 5.91 8.65
N ASN A 269 4.59 5.85 9.91
CA ASN A 269 4.96 6.85 10.89
C ASN A 269 6.50 6.97 11.07
N PRO A 270 7.10 8.16 10.85
CA PRO A 270 8.54 8.39 10.94
C PRO A 270 9.16 8.06 12.31
N PHE A 271 8.40 8.18 13.40
CA PHE A 271 8.88 7.82 14.75
C PHE A 271 9.15 6.32 14.89
N MET A 272 8.42 5.48 14.15
CA MET A 272 8.64 4.04 14.13
C MET A 272 9.99 3.73 13.47
N TYR A 273 10.33 4.40 12.37
CA TYR A 273 11.62 4.25 11.66
C TYR A 273 12.82 4.71 12.49
N LEU A 274 12.70 5.81 13.24
CA LEU A 274 13.77 6.28 14.14
C LEU A 274 14.01 5.30 15.29
N PHE A 275 12.95 4.67 15.82
CA PHE A 275 13.06 3.72 16.93
C PHE A 275 13.66 2.36 16.51
N LEU A 276 13.59 1.98 15.21
CA LEU A 276 14.29 0.82 14.65
C LEU A 276 15.81 0.90 14.85
N ASN A 277 16.40 2.08 14.66
CA ASN A 277 17.86 2.26 14.83
C ASN A 277 18.31 2.11 16.29
N PHE A 278 17.39 2.28 17.26
CA PHE A 278 17.70 2.21 18.69
C PHE A 278 17.30 0.89 19.35
N SER A 279 16.44 0.07 18.73
CA SER A 279 15.96 -1.18 19.33
C SER A 279 16.38 -2.41 18.49
N LYS A 280 17.31 -3.21 19.03
CA LYS A 280 17.68 -4.53 18.45
C LYS A 280 16.63 -5.62 18.72
N ASN A 281 15.34 -5.26 18.80
CA ASN A 281 14.28 -6.19 19.13
C ASN A 281 13.60 -6.70 17.86
N TYR A 282 13.80 -7.98 17.56
CA TYR A 282 13.23 -8.66 16.40
C TYR A 282 11.71 -8.49 16.26
N VAL A 283 10.96 -8.52 17.38
CA VAL A 283 9.50 -8.34 17.38
C VAL A 283 9.09 -6.92 16.97
N PHE A 284 9.90 -5.93 17.33
CA PHE A 284 9.64 -4.53 17.02
C PHE A 284 9.95 -4.21 15.56
N SER A 285 11.07 -4.73 15.04
CA SER A 285 11.42 -4.68 13.62
C SER A 285 10.33 -5.33 12.75
N PHE A 286 9.89 -6.53 13.15
CA PHE A 286 8.79 -7.27 12.54
C PHE A 286 7.48 -6.47 12.46
N THR A 287 7.08 -5.86 13.58
CA THR A 287 5.81 -5.13 13.68
C THR A 287 5.79 -3.91 12.76
N ILE A 288 6.94 -3.23 12.59
CA ILE A 288 7.04 -2.03 11.76
C ILE A 288 7.03 -2.38 10.28
N SER A 289 7.84 -3.37 9.87
CA SER A 289 7.84 -3.84 8.47
C SER A 289 6.44 -4.32 8.06
N PHE A 290 5.71 -4.99 8.96
CA PHE A 290 4.34 -5.39 8.71
C PHE A 290 3.37 -4.21 8.59
N LEU A 291 3.50 -3.20 9.47
CA LEU A 291 2.59 -2.07 9.50
C LEU A 291 2.60 -1.25 8.19
N SER A 292 3.76 -1.13 7.55
CA SER A 292 3.89 -0.49 6.23
C SER A 292 3.19 -1.28 5.12
N LEU A 293 3.18 -2.62 5.21
CA LEU A 293 2.51 -3.51 4.25
C LEU A 293 0.98 -3.50 4.38
N VAL A 294 0.46 -3.28 5.59
CA VAL A 294 -0.98 -3.19 5.88
C VAL A 294 -1.64 -2.02 5.13
N ASN A 295 -0.89 -0.97 4.78
CA ASN A 295 -1.42 0.17 4.01
C ASN A 295 -2.07 -0.29 2.68
N SER A 296 -1.39 -1.16 1.94
CA SER A 296 -1.86 -1.69 0.64
C SER A 296 -3.07 -2.61 0.76
N PHE A 297 -3.23 -3.25 1.92
CA PHE A 297 -4.40 -4.08 2.25
C PHE A 297 -5.64 -3.23 2.59
N ILE A 298 -5.46 -2.13 3.33
CA ILE A 298 -6.58 -1.32 3.81
C ILE A 298 -7.21 -0.48 2.69
N ASN A 299 -6.45 -0.06 1.69
CA ASN A 299 -6.90 0.85 0.62
C ASN A 299 -8.21 0.37 -0.06
N PRO A 300 -8.29 -0.86 -0.61
CA PRO A 300 -9.55 -1.38 -1.17
C PRO A 300 -10.71 -1.50 -0.18
N ILE A 301 -10.42 -1.77 1.10
CA ILE A 301 -11.44 -1.87 2.14
C ILE A 301 -12.10 -0.50 2.33
N ILE A 302 -11.31 0.57 2.38
CA ILE A 302 -11.85 1.93 2.39
C ILE A 302 -12.72 2.17 1.15
N TYR A 303 -12.27 1.73 -0.03
CA TYR A 303 -13.08 1.90 -1.24
C TYR A 303 -14.41 1.14 -1.15
N ALA A 304 -14.37 -0.10 -0.66
CA ALA A 304 -15.53 -0.94 -0.38
C ALA A 304 -16.54 -0.25 0.53
N PHE A 305 -16.11 0.41 1.61
CA PHE A 305 -17.05 1.02 2.53
C PHE A 305 -17.61 2.36 2.03
N PHE A 306 -16.78 3.17 1.40
CA PHE A 306 -17.06 4.59 1.22
C PHE A 306 -17.41 5.01 -0.22
N TYR A 307 -17.07 4.21 -1.24
CA TYR A 307 -17.39 4.52 -2.64
C TYR A 307 -18.58 3.69 -3.16
N PRO A 308 -19.75 4.33 -3.44
CA PRO A 308 -20.91 3.63 -3.99
C PRO A 308 -20.63 2.97 -5.33
N TRP A 309 -19.85 3.63 -6.20
CA TRP A 309 -19.53 3.10 -7.52
C TRP A 309 -18.78 1.76 -7.45
N PHE A 310 -17.96 1.56 -6.40
CA PHE A 310 -17.21 0.32 -6.25
C PHE A 310 -18.13 -0.81 -5.81
N LYS A 311 -19.02 -0.56 -4.84
CA LYS A 311 -20.07 -1.54 -4.44
C LYS A 311 -20.93 -1.94 -5.64
N GLU A 312 -21.38 -0.98 -6.44
CA GLU A 312 -22.20 -1.22 -7.63
C GLU A 312 -21.42 -1.96 -8.72
N GLY A 313 -20.17 -1.58 -8.97
CA GLY A 313 -19.32 -2.22 -9.96
C GLY A 313 -19.04 -3.68 -9.61
N VAL A 314 -18.69 -3.94 -8.36
CA VAL A 314 -18.47 -5.30 -7.82
C VAL A 314 -19.75 -6.14 -7.93
N SER A 315 -20.90 -5.59 -7.53
CA SER A 315 -22.19 -6.28 -7.67
C SER A 315 -22.51 -6.63 -9.13
N LYS A 316 -22.28 -5.70 -10.07
CA LYS A 316 -22.45 -5.93 -11.52
C LYS A 316 -21.49 -6.99 -12.06
N LEU A 317 -20.25 -7.01 -11.61
CA LEU A 317 -19.28 -8.05 -12.01
C LEU A 317 -19.72 -9.43 -11.54
N PHE A 318 -20.11 -9.58 -10.27
CA PHE A 318 -20.55 -10.86 -9.73
C PHE A 318 -21.87 -11.35 -10.32
N THR A 319 -22.82 -10.45 -10.57
CA THR A 319 -24.09 -10.80 -11.25
C THR A 319 -23.86 -11.19 -12.71
N GLY A 320 -22.99 -10.48 -13.44
CA GLY A 320 -22.62 -10.84 -14.81
C GLY A 320 -21.84 -12.15 -14.91
N LEU A 321 -20.89 -12.39 -13.99
CA LEU A 321 -20.20 -13.67 -13.85
C LEU A 321 -21.17 -14.80 -13.52
N GLY A 322 -22.11 -14.56 -12.60
CA GLY A 322 -23.17 -15.51 -12.26
C GLY A 322 -24.07 -15.85 -13.46
N GLN A 323 -24.43 -14.87 -14.27
CA GLN A 323 -25.22 -15.08 -15.50
C GLN A 323 -24.44 -15.87 -16.56
N ASN A 324 -23.15 -15.57 -16.75
CA ASN A 324 -22.29 -16.30 -17.70
C ASN A 324 -22.03 -17.74 -17.25
N ILE A 325 -21.78 -17.97 -15.95
CA ILE A 325 -21.61 -19.32 -15.40
C ILE A 325 -22.93 -20.10 -15.49
N ALA A 326 -24.07 -19.48 -15.20
CA ALA A 326 -25.38 -20.10 -15.35
C ALA A 326 -25.66 -20.50 -16.82
N LEU A 327 -25.25 -19.67 -17.78
CA LEU A 327 -25.28 -19.98 -19.21
C LEU A 327 -24.38 -21.15 -19.59
N VAL A 328 -23.15 -21.20 -19.05
CA VAL A 328 -22.17 -22.27 -19.32
C VAL A 328 -22.55 -23.60 -18.67
N VAL A 329 -23.17 -23.57 -17.48
CA VAL A 329 -23.62 -24.77 -16.73
C VAL A 329 -25.04 -25.20 -17.15
N GLY A 330 -25.66 -24.53 -18.13
CA GLY A 330 -27.00 -24.88 -18.63
C GLY A 330 -28.14 -24.57 -17.66
N LEU A 331 -27.88 -23.81 -16.60
CA LEU A 331 -28.90 -23.26 -15.70
C LEU A 331 -29.48 -22.01 -16.37
N GLY A 332 -30.40 -22.20 -17.32
CA GLY A 332 -31.06 -21.10 -18.03
C GLY A 332 -31.70 -20.08 -17.07
N PRO A 333 -31.81 -18.79 -17.48
CA PRO A 333 -32.32 -17.75 -16.62
C PRO A 333 -33.72 -18.10 -16.11
N LYS A 334 -33.90 -18.16 -14.78
CA LYS A 334 -35.22 -18.19 -14.16
C LYS A 334 -35.98 -16.97 -14.66
N LYS A 335 -36.93 -17.17 -15.57
CA LYS A 335 -37.91 -16.15 -15.95
C LYS A 335 -38.51 -15.60 -14.65
N GLN A 336 -38.23 -14.34 -14.34
CA GLN A 336 -39.06 -13.60 -13.39
C GLN A 336 -40.45 -13.49 -14.06
N SER A 337 -41.39 -14.29 -13.57
CA SER A 337 -42.80 -14.14 -13.88
C SER A 337 -43.27 -12.82 -13.27
N LEU A 338 -43.51 -11.84 -14.13
CA LEU A 338 -44.46 -10.78 -13.85
C LEU A 338 -45.84 -11.44 -13.76
N SER A 339 -46.40 -11.46 -12.55
CA SER A 339 -47.84 -11.54 -12.28
C SER A 339 -48.17 -10.52 -11.23
#